data_AF-A0A933X9D0-F1
#
_entry.id   AF-A0A933X9D0-F1
#
_cell.length_a   1.000
_cell.length_b   1.000
_cell.length_c   1.000
_cell.angle_alpha   90.00
_cell.angle_beta   90.00
_cell.angle_gamma   90.00
#
_symmetry.space_group_name_H-M   'P 1'
#
loop_
_entity.id
_entity.type
_entity.pdbx_description
1 polymer ?
#
loop_
_entity_poly.entity_id
_entity_poly.type
_entity_poly.pdbx_seq_one_letter_code
_entity_poly.pdbx_strand_id
1 'polypeptide(L)'
;MKSNYPNLLAAAVLTVSALPCFAIQNLRVAVQGTNAVLSWPSRAGETYLVQYRATLEPSSPWVTLTNNLPPAAGTNWTSFIHRGIVEPGQSGSGGGGGSGDPPAPGGDSMMTQSTTGWAAMTAEQRTAWRAEQARRSKAAIEYLTATLHAAVVKAQAEREQWIREGKPPRRSLAQASTQIMETESDSSQSAPCVGFYRVVKTGVSFFGVTNGTVLSGRVTLPVEIGFTSGLTLAALYATSGSDPAQRHSRARPGVRGTGERPAASRLGHDSGSEWDPSSELGRGPR
;
A
#
# COMPACT_ATOMS: atom_id res chain seq x y z
N MET A 1 24.48 10.48 43.92
CA MET A 1 23.39 9.49 43.85
C MET A 1 23.25 9.05 42.40
N LYS A 2 23.71 7.83 42.07
CA LYS A 2 23.58 7.24 40.72
C LYS A 2 22.24 6.51 40.64
N SER A 3 21.30 7.04 39.87
CA SER A 3 20.01 6.40 39.61
C SER A 3 20.23 5.24 38.65
N ASN A 4 20.34 4.03 39.18
CA ASN A 4 20.32 2.80 38.39
C ASN A 4 18.86 2.54 38.00
N TYR A 5 18.47 2.90 36.77
CA TYR A 5 17.20 2.43 36.21
C TYR A 5 17.43 1.00 35.69
N PRO A 6 16.76 -0.02 36.23
CA PRO A 6 16.85 -1.37 35.68
C PRO A 6 16.27 -1.37 34.26
N ASN A 7 17.01 -1.97 33.32
CA ASN A 7 16.55 -2.23 31.96
C ASN A 7 15.30 -3.11 32.02
N LEU A 8 14.13 -2.49 32.01
CA LEU A 8 12.83 -3.14 31.90
C LEU A 8 12.69 -3.71 30.49
N LEU A 9 13.08 -4.97 30.33
CA LEU A 9 12.80 -5.78 29.16
C LEU A 9 11.29 -6.05 29.14
N ALA A 10 10.53 -5.13 28.54
CA ALA A 10 9.10 -5.28 28.34
C ALA A 10 8.85 -6.31 27.23
N ALA A 11 8.53 -7.54 27.61
CA ALA A 11 8.07 -8.56 26.68
C ALA A 11 6.65 -8.21 26.20
N ALA A 12 6.54 -7.65 25.00
CA ALA A 12 5.25 -7.40 24.36
C ALA A 12 4.71 -8.72 23.78
N VAL A 13 3.65 -9.27 24.36
CA VAL A 13 2.91 -10.40 23.79
C VAL A 13 1.99 -9.86 22.69
N LEU A 14 2.41 -10.02 21.44
CA LEU A 14 1.61 -9.66 20.26
C LEU A 14 0.69 -10.85 19.90
N THR A 15 -0.61 -10.68 20.10
CA THR A 15 -1.59 -11.60 19.54
C THR A 15 -1.75 -11.27 18.06
N VAL A 16 -1.09 -12.03 17.18
CA VAL A 16 -1.21 -11.88 15.73
C VAL A 16 -2.55 -12.49 15.31
N SER A 17 -3.62 -11.71 15.33
CA SER A 17 -4.83 -12.07 14.58
C SER A 17 -4.54 -11.84 13.09
N ALA A 18 -4.71 -12.87 12.26
CA ALA A 18 -4.67 -12.72 10.82
C ALA A 18 -5.84 -11.83 10.38
N LEU A 19 -5.61 -10.52 10.33
CA LEU A 19 -6.55 -9.60 9.71
C LEU A 19 -6.59 -9.96 8.22
N PRO A 20 -7.79 -10.02 7.60
CA PRO A 20 -7.90 -10.27 6.18
C PRO A 20 -7.07 -9.20 5.47
N CYS A 21 -6.06 -9.60 4.69
CA CYS A 21 -5.30 -8.65 3.93
C CYS A 21 -6.26 -7.91 3.00
N PHE A 22 -6.31 -6.59 3.06
CA PHE A 22 -7.25 -5.86 2.23
C PHE A 22 -6.80 -5.97 0.78
N ALA A 23 -7.64 -6.60 -0.05
CA ALA A 23 -7.44 -6.60 -1.49
C ALA A 23 -7.33 -5.14 -1.97
N ILE A 24 -6.42 -4.88 -2.90
CA ILE A 24 -6.20 -3.52 -3.39
C ILE A 24 -7.50 -2.96 -3.98
N GLN A 25 -7.90 -1.81 -3.46
CA GLN A 25 -9.07 -1.09 -3.96
C GLN A 25 -8.78 -0.48 -5.34
N ASN A 26 -9.80 -0.42 -6.19
CA ASN A 26 -9.71 0.11 -7.54
C ASN A 26 -8.74 -0.66 -8.46
N LEU A 27 -8.61 -1.97 -8.25
CA LEU A 27 -8.00 -2.85 -9.25
C LEU A 27 -8.81 -2.77 -10.55
N ARG A 28 -8.13 -2.43 -11.65
CA ARG A 28 -8.68 -2.40 -13.00
C ARG A 28 -8.12 -3.56 -13.79
N VAL A 29 -8.97 -4.25 -14.54
CA VAL A 29 -8.59 -5.32 -15.45
C VAL A 29 -9.06 -4.91 -16.85
N ALA A 30 -8.16 -4.94 -17.81
CA ALA A 30 -8.43 -4.70 -19.22
C ALA A 30 -7.88 -5.85 -20.05
N VAL A 31 -8.47 -6.11 -21.22
CA VAL A 31 -7.97 -7.10 -22.17
C VAL A 31 -7.35 -6.37 -23.36
N GLN A 32 -6.14 -6.78 -23.76
CA GLN A 32 -5.41 -6.24 -24.91
C GLN A 32 -4.90 -7.40 -25.78
N GLY A 33 -5.63 -7.70 -26.86
CA GLY A 33 -5.40 -8.89 -27.67
C GLY A 33 -5.58 -10.15 -26.84
N THR A 34 -4.54 -10.98 -26.76
CA THR A 34 -4.52 -12.20 -25.93
C THR A 34 -4.06 -11.97 -24.50
N ASN A 35 -3.83 -10.72 -24.09
CA ASN A 35 -3.25 -10.38 -22.79
C ASN A 35 -4.30 -9.77 -21.85
N ALA A 36 -4.18 -10.06 -20.55
CA ALA A 36 -4.89 -9.33 -19.52
C ALA A 36 -3.94 -8.31 -18.87
N VAL A 37 -4.36 -7.05 -18.80
CA VAL A 37 -3.63 -5.94 -18.20
C VAL A 37 -4.32 -5.54 -16.91
N LEU A 38 -3.61 -5.70 -15.80
CA LEU A 38 -4.03 -5.30 -14.47
C LEU A 38 -3.40 -3.96 -14.15
N SER A 39 -4.17 -3.03 -13.58
CA SER A 39 -3.67 -1.74 -13.13
C SER A 39 -4.30 -1.37 -11.78
N TRP A 40 -3.50 -0.89 -10.83
CA TRP A 40 -3.98 -0.50 -9.51
C TRP A 40 -3.23 0.70 -8.93
N PRO A 41 -3.85 1.46 -8.00
CA PRO A 41 -3.16 2.54 -7.29
C PRO A 41 -2.00 2.01 -6.44
N SER A 42 -0.87 2.72 -6.48
CA SER A 42 0.35 2.33 -5.77
C SER A 42 1.13 3.52 -5.20
N ARG A 43 1.94 3.29 -4.16
CA ARG A 43 2.85 4.28 -3.57
C ARG A 43 4.29 3.79 -3.58
N ALA A 44 5.23 4.73 -3.57
CA ALA A 44 6.66 4.43 -3.46
C ALA A 44 6.97 3.65 -2.18
N GLY A 45 7.84 2.64 -2.29
CA GLY A 45 8.24 1.76 -1.19
C GLY A 45 7.25 0.63 -0.88
N GLU A 46 6.15 0.50 -1.61
CA GLU A 46 5.24 -0.66 -1.51
C GLU A 46 5.72 -1.80 -2.40
N THR A 47 5.37 -3.04 -2.07
CA THR A 47 5.59 -4.22 -2.93
C THR A 47 4.28 -4.96 -3.09
N TYR A 48 4.12 -5.65 -4.22
CA TYR A 48 2.87 -6.32 -4.58
C TYR A 48 3.08 -7.79 -4.96
N LEU A 49 2.15 -8.62 -4.48
CA LEU A 49 1.92 -9.99 -4.89
C LEU A 49 0.73 -10.01 -5.85
N VAL A 50 0.93 -10.50 -7.07
CA VAL A 50 -0.13 -10.69 -8.07
C VAL A 50 -0.41 -12.17 -8.19
N GLN A 51 -1.68 -12.54 -8.03
CA GLN A 51 -2.12 -13.93 -8.13
C GLN A 51 -3.30 -14.05 -9.08
N TYR A 52 -3.42 -15.24 -9.66
CA TYR A 52 -4.42 -15.61 -10.63
C TYR A 52 -5.04 -16.95 -10.26
N ARG A 53 -6.31 -17.13 -10.59
CA ARG A 53 -6.94 -18.45 -10.65
C ARG A 53 -7.96 -18.51 -11.77
N ALA A 54 -8.15 -19.68 -12.36
CA ALA A 54 -9.01 -19.84 -13.52
C ALA A 54 -10.49 -19.73 -13.15
N THR A 55 -10.93 -20.28 -12.01
CA THR A 55 -12.35 -20.39 -11.67
C THR A 55 -12.71 -19.66 -10.38
N LEU A 56 -14.02 -19.47 -10.12
CA LEU A 56 -14.53 -18.94 -8.86
C LEU A 56 -14.66 -20.00 -7.76
N GLU A 57 -14.27 -21.25 -8.02
CA GLU A 57 -14.38 -22.30 -7.01
C GLU A 57 -13.42 -22.03 -5.84
N PRO A 58 -13.88 -22.09 -4.57
CA PRO A 58 -13.01 -21.90 -3.41
C PRO A 58 -11.86 -22.92 -3.33
N SER A 59 -12.07 -24.12 -3.89
CA SER A 59 -11.08 -25.21 -4.00
C SER A 59 -9.97 -24.92 -5.02
N SER A 60 -10.22 -24.08 -6.04
CA SER A 60 -9.21 -23.75 -7.05
C SER A 60 -8.08 -22.93 -6.39
N PRO A 61 -6.84 -23.43 -6.38
CA PRO A 61 -5.73 -22.74 -5.75
C PRO A 61 -5.40 -21.45 -6.50
N TRP A 62 -4.89 -20.46 -5.76
CA TRP A 62 -4.30 -19.26 -6.35
C TRP A 62 -2.89 -19.55 -6.84
N VAL A 63 -2.62 -19.25 -8.11
CA VAL A 63 -1.29 -19.30 -8.72
C VAL A 63 -0.63 -17.93 -8.57
N THR A 64 0.61 -17.90 -8.08
CA THR A 64 1.39 -16.66 -7.97
C THR A 64 2.03 -16.32 -9.31
N LEU A 65 1.64 -15.18 -9.89
CA LEU A 65 2.21 -14.68 -11.14
C LEU A 65 3.49 -13.85 -10.90
N THR A 66 3.50 -13.05 -9.84
CA THR A 66 4.70 -12.36 -9.33
C THR A 66 4.56 -12.14 -7.84
N ASN A 67 5.66 -12.31 -7.11
CA ASN A 67 5.71 -12.27 -5.65
C ASN A 67 6.37 -11.01 -5.07
N ASN A 68 6.94 -10.16 -5.93
CA ASN A 68 7.64 -8.95 -5.51
C ASN A 68 7.65 -7.93 -6.64
N LEU A 69 6.48 -7.39 -6.97
CA LEU A 69 6.36 -6.34 -7.97
C LEU A 69 6.51 -4.97 -7.28
N PRO A 70 7.58 -4.21 -7.54
CA PRO A 70 7.72 -2.84 -7.02
C PRO A 70 6.68 -1.90 -7.69
N PRO A 71 6.44 -0.73 -7.10
CA PRO A 71 5.53 0.24 -7.69
C PRO A 71 6.19 0.87 -8.92
N ALA A 72 5.41 1.21 -9.93
CA ALA A 72 5.96 1.89 -11.11
C ALA A 72 6.57 3.24 -10.72
N ALA A 73 7.81 3.49 -11.16
CA ALA A 73 8.53 4.71 -10.83
C ALA A 73 7.83 5.96 -11.41
N GLY A 74 7.78 7.04 -10.63
CA GLY A 74 7.25 8.32 -11.08
C GLY A 74 5.73 8.38 -11.25
N THR A 75 4.99 7.33 -10.86
CA THR A 75 3.52 7.31 -10.96
C THR A 75 2.88 6.77 -9.68
N ASN A 76 1.59 7.03 -9.50
CA ASN A 76 0.78 6.46 -8.43
C ASN A 76 -0.05 5.24 -8.90
N TRP A 77 0.33 4.63 -10.02
CA TRP A 77 -0.34 3.46 -10.59
C TRP A 77 0.69 2.41 -10.99
N THR A 78 0.48 1.17 -10.58
CA THR A 78 1.29 0.03 -11.04
C THR A 78 0.46 -0.79 -12.00
N SER A 79 1.10 -1.33 -13.04
CA SER A 79 0.46 -2.23 -13.99
C SER A 79 1.24 -3.54 -14.14
N PHE A 80 0.51 -4.61 -14.47
CA PHE A 80 1.05 -5.94 -14.73
C PHE A 80 0.30 -6.58 -15.89
N ILE A 81 1.03 -7.26 -16.79
CA ILE A 81 0.47 -7.88 -17.98
C ILE A 81 0.59 -9.40 -17.85
N HIS A 82 -0.55 -10.10 -17.76
CA HIS A 82 -0.62 -11.55 -17.88
C HIS A 82 -0.82 -11.92 -19.36
N ARG A 83 0.25 -12.43 -20.00
CA ARG A 83 0.28 -12.65 -21.45
C ARG A 83 -0.39 -13.96 -21.86
N GLY A 84 -1.03 -13.95 -23.03
CA GLY A 84 -1.58 -15.16 -23.67
C GLY A 84 -2.70 -15.87 -22.91
N ILE A 85 -3.31 -15.22 -21.92
CA ILE A 85 -4.35 -15.81 -21.08
C ILE A 85 -5.74 -15.71 -21.70
N VAL A 86 -5.93 -14.76 -22.61
CA VAL A 86 -7.19 -14.61 -23.33
C VAL A 86 -7.05 -15.35 -24.64
N GLU A 87 -7.83 -16.40 -24.82
CA GLU A 87 -7.96 -17.02 -26.13
C GLU A 87 -8.57 -15.99 -27.08
N PRO A 88 -7.97 -15.76 -28.26
CA PRO A 88 -8.62 -14.95 -29.27
C PRO A 88 -9.95 -15.64 -29.54
N GLY A 89 -11.06 -14.95 -29.25
CA GLY A 89 -12.38 -15.52 -29.44
C GLY A 89 -12.39 -16.17 -30.81
N GLN A 90 -12.69 -17.47 -30.88
CA GLN A 90 -12.85 -18.17 -32.15
C GLN A 90 -13.92 -17.40 -32.92
N SER A 91 -13.49 -16.44 -33.73
CA SER A 91 -14.34 -15.77 -34.69
C SER A 91 -14.76 -16.90 -35.59
N GLY A 92 -16.02 -17.35 -35.45
CA GLY A 92 -16.53 -18.55 -36.08
C GLY A 92 -15.97 -18.65 -37.48
N SER A 93 -15.12 -19.67 -37.67
CA SER A 93 -14.48 -19.94 -38.94
C SER A 93 -15.57 -20.41 -39.89
N GLY A 94 -16.32 -19.46 -40.44
CA GLY A 94 -17.10 -19.66 -41.65
C GLY A 94 -16.09 -19.87 -42.75
N GLY A 95 -15.92 -21.14 -43.14
CA GLY A 95 -15.00 -21.56 -44.19
C GLY A 95 -15.23 -20.76 -45.47
N GLY A 96 -14.25 -19.94 -45.84
CA GLY A 96 -14.16 -19.29 -47.14
C GLY A 96 -12.77 -19.54 -47.68
N GLY A 97 -12.65 -20.52 -48.57
CA GLY A 97 -11.40 -20.84 -49.25
C GLY A 97 -10.92 -19.63 -50.07
N GLY A 98 -9.75 -19.11 -49.72
CA GLY A 98 -9.13 -18.00 -50.43
C GLY A 98 -7.63 -18.01 -50.17
N SER A 99 -6.88 -18.59 -51.09
CA SER A 99 -5.42 -18.55 -51.17
C SER A 99 -4.95 -17.11 -51.37
N GLY A 100 -4.53 -16.45 -50.29
CA GLY A 100 -3.90 -15.14 -50.33
C GLY A 100 -2.80 -15.06 -49.29
N ASP A 101 -1.58 -14.79 -49.74
CA ASP A 101 -0.37 -14.77 -48.91
C ASP A 101 -0.46 -13.79 -47.73
N PRO A 102 0.13 -14.13 -46.57
CA PRO A 102 0.06 -13.31 -45.36
C PRO A 102 0.90 -12.03 -45.50
N PRO A 103 0.36 -10.85 -45.14
CA PRO A 103 1.15 -9.62 -45.04
C PRO A 103 2.13 -9.70 -43.86
N ALA A 104 3.37 -9.27 -44.09
CA ALA A 104 4.42 -9.24 -43.08
C ALA A 104 4.07 -8.33 -41.89
N PRO A 105 4.43 -8.70 -40.65
CA PRO A 105 4.12 -7.91 -39.46
C PRO A 105 4.96 -6.62 -39.45
N GLY A 106 4.32 -5.49 -39.70
CA GLY A 106 4.89 -4.16 -39.50
C GLY A 106 5.09 -3.87 -38.01
N GLY A 107 6.33 -3.55 -37.63
CA GLY A 107 6.73 -3.24 -36.27
C GLY A 107 6.21 -1.90 -35.74
N ASP A 108 6.33 -1.79 -34.41
CA ASP A 108 6.47 -0.56 -33.63
C ASP A 108 5.32 0.45 -33.65
N SER A 109 4.30 0.17 -32.84
CA SER A 109 3.53 1.22 -32.17
C SER A 109 3.48 0.94 -30.67
N MET A 110 4.60 1.20 -30.00
CA MET A 110 4.63 1.40 -28.55
C MET A 110 3.77 2.62 -28.23
N MET A 111 2.59 2.38 -27.63
CA MET A 111 1.85 3.42 -26.92
C MET A 111 2.72 3.97 -25.79
N THR A 112 3.31 5.14 -26.02
CA THR A 112 3.73 6.05 -24.96
C THR A 112 2.50 6.46 -24.16
N GLN A 113 2.19 5.70 -23.10
CA GLN A 113 1.18 6.09 -22.13
C GLN A 113 1.51 7.47 -21.60
N SER A 114 0.57 8.39 -21.77
CA SER A 114 0.66 9.79 -21.39
C SER A 114 0.91 9.93 -19.87
N THR A 115 2.18 10.03 -19.48
CA THR A 115 2.67 10.31 -18.12
C THR A 115 2.51 11.78 -17.71
N THR A 116 1.85 12.60 -18.53
CA THR A 116 1.91 14.06 -18.45
C THR A 116 1.02 14.72 -17.39
N GLY A 117 0.14 13.97 -16.70
CA GLY A 117 -0.86 14.58 -15.81
C GLY A 117 -0.34 15.12 -14.47
N TRP A 118 0.67 14.48 -13.86
CA TRP A 118 1.17 14.87 -12.53
C TRP A 118 2.39 15.81 -12.58
N ALA A 119 3.25 15.63 -13.59
CA ALA A 119 4.42 16.49 -13.79
C ALA A 119 4.04 17.92 -14.24
N ALA A 120 2.88 18.08 -14.87
CA ALA A 120 2.35 19.38 -15.28
C ALA A 120 1.65 20.17 -14.15
N MET A 121 1.43 19.56 -12.97
CA MET A 121 0.77 20.26 -11.86
C MET A 121 1.75 21.18 -11.12
N THR A 122 1.33 22.43 -10.90
CA THR A 122 2.10 23.39 -10.08
C THR A 122 2.25 22.89 -8.64
N ALA A 123 3.23 23.41 -7.89
CA ALA A 123 3.42 23.07 -6.48
C ALA A 123 2.17 23.38 -5.64
N GLU A 124 1.46 24.46 -5.98
CA GLU A 124 0.20 24.87 -5.37
C GLU A 124 -0.91 23.87 -5.65
N GLN A 125 -1.09 23.46 -6.91
CA GLN A 125 -2.09 22.45 -7.29
C GLN A 125 -1.86 21.11 -6.57
N ARG A 126 -0.59 20.68 -6.44
CA ARG A 126 -0.25 19.46 -5.69
C ARG A 126 -0.58 19.59 -4.20
N THR A 127 -0.38 20.76 -3.61
CA THR A 127 -0.71 21.02 -2.20
C THR A 127 -2.22 21.04 -1.98
N ALA A 128 -2.96 21.74 -2.83
CA ALA A 128 -4.43 21.76 -2.81
C ALA A 128 -5.03 20.35 -2.99
N TRP A 129 -4.47 19.56 -3.92
CA TRP A 129 -4.90 18.18 -4.13
C TRP A 129 -4.68 17.31 -2.89
N ARG A 130 -3.52 17.41 -2.21
CA ARG A 130 -3.26 16.68 -0.95
C ARG A 130 -4.22 17.11 0.17
N ALA A 131 -4.49 18.41 0.29
CA ALA A 131 -5.43 18.93 1.28
C ALA A 131 -6.85 18.39 1.05
N GLU A 132 -7.30 18.34 -0.20
CA GLU A 132 -8.61 17.77 -0.56
C GLU A 132 -8.65 16.25 -0.28
N GLN A 133 -7.59 15.52 -0.62
CA GLN A 133 -7.50 14.09 -0.28
C GLN A 133 -7.54 13.85 1.23
N ALA A 134 -6.85 14.67 2.03
CA ALA A 134 -6.88 14.60 3.49
C ALA A 134 -8.27 14.93 4.06
N ARG A 135 -8.98 15.92 3.48
CA ARG A 135 -10.35 16.25 3.87
C ARG A 135 -11.31 15.10 3.59
N ARG A 136 -11.20 14.48 2.40
CA ARG A 136 -12.01 13.33 2.00
C ARG A 136 -11.75 12.11 2.88
N SER A 137 -10.49 11.78 3.14
CA SER A 137 -10.14 10.63 3.99
C SER A 137 -10.61 10.83 5.43
N LYS A 138 -10.47 12.03 5.99
CA LYS A 138 -11.00 12.38 7.32
C LYS A 138 -12.51 12.22 7.39
N ALA A 139 -13.25 12.75 6.42
CA ALA A 139 -14.71 12.62 6.38
C ALA A 139 -15.17 11.15 6.26
N ALA A 140 -14.45 10.33 5.49
CA ALA A 140 -14.74 8.90 5.39
C ALA A 140 -14.52 8.16 6.72
N ILE A 141 -13.45 8.48 7.45
CA ILE A 141 -13.17 7.90 8.78
C ILE A 141 -14.26 8.31 9.79
N GLU A 142 -14.66 9.58 9.81
CA GLU A 142 -15.74 10.08 10.68
C GLU A 142 -17.07 9.36 10.38
N TYR A 143 -17.41 9.20 9.10
CA TYR A 143 -18.60 8.46 8.67
C TYR A 143 -18.60 7.00 9.12
N LEU A 144 -17.48 6.29 8.90
CA LEU A 144 -17.36 4.88 9.30
C LEU A 144 -17.44 4.72 10.82
N THR A 145 -16.81 5.63 11.57
CA THR A 145 -16.85 5.65 13.03
C THR A 145 -18.26 5.87 13.55
N ALA A 146 -19.00 6.84 12.97
CA ALA A 146 -20.38 7.10 13.33
C ALA A 146 -21.30 5.91 13.02
N THR A 147 -21.09 5.26 11.87
CA THR A 147 -21.85 4.06 11.45
C THR A 147 -21.61 2.90 12.41
N LEU A 148 -20.35 2.65 12.79
CA LEU A 148 -20.00 1.62 13.76
C LEU A 148 -20.62 1.89 15.12
N HIS A 149 -20.56 3.13 15.61
CA HIS A 149 -21.18 3.52 16.87
C HIS A 149 -22.70 3.30 16.85
N ALA A 150 -23.38 3.69 15.78
CA ALA A 150 -24.82 3.46 15.61
C ALA A 150 -25.18 1.97 15.61
N ALA A 151 -24.36 1.13 14.94
CA ALA A 151 -24.55 -0.32 14.94
C ALA A 151 -24.37 -0.93 16.34
N VAL A 152 -23.38 -0.47 17.11
CA VAL A 152 -23.15 -0.93 18.49
C VAL A 152 -24.31 -0.52 19.40
N VAL A 153 -24.78 0.73 19.33
CA VAL A 153 -25.94 1.19 20.11
C VAL A 153 -27.19 0.38 19.76
N LYS A 154 -27.44 0.11 18.47
CA LYS A 154 -28.54 -0.73 18.03
C LYS A 154 -28.43 -2.16 18.59
N ALA A 155 -27.26 -2.77 18.49
CA ALA A 155 -27.02 -4.12 19.01
C ALA A 155 -27.18 -4.19 20.55
N GLN A 156 -26.79 -3.13 21.28
CA GLN A 156 -27.01 -3.03 22.72
C GLN A 156 -28.50 -2.92 23.07
N ALA A 157 -29.25 -2.08 22.36
CA ALA A 157 -30.69 -1.94 22.56
C ALA A 157 -31.45 -3.25 22.25
N GLU A 158 -31.08 -3.95 21.17
CA GLU A 158 -31.63 -5.27 20.85
C GLU A 158 -31.31 -6.27 21.96
N ARG A 159 -30.07 -6.29 22.47
CA ARG A 159 -29.70 -7.18 23.59
C ARG A 159 -30.52 -6.90 24.85
N GLU A 160 -30.74 -5.65 25.21
CA GLU A 160 -31.56 -5.28 26.38
C GLU A 160 -33.03 -5.67 26.20
N GLN A 161 -33.57 -5.51 24.98
CA GLN A 161 -34.91 -5.97 24.67
C GLN A 161 -35.04 -7.49 24.83
N TRP A 162 -34.06 -8.25 24.37
CA TRP A 162 -34.05 -9.71 24.51
C TRP A 162 -34.01 -10.15 25.97
N ILE A 163 -33.24 -9.47 26.82
CA ILE A 163 -33.19 -9.73 28.26
C ILE A 163 -34.57 -9.49 28.88
N ARG A 164 -35.27 -8.41 28.51
CA ARG A 164 -36.64 -8.13 28.98
C ARG A 164 -37.65 -9.18 28.54
N GLU A 165 -37.50 -9.74 27.33
CA GLU A 165 -38.40 -10.76 26.79
C GLU A 165 -38.12 -12.18 27.31
N GLY A 166 -37.09 -12.39 28.13
CA GLY A 166 -36.74 -13.72 28.65
C GLY A 166 -36.25 -14.71 27.59
N LYS A 167 -35.87 -14.23 26.40
CA LYS A 167 -35.36 -15.07 25.32
C LYS A 167 -33.92 -15.47 25.63
N PRO A 168 -33.56 -16.75 25.62
CA PRO A 168 -32.18 -17.17 25.86
C PRO A 168 -31.26 -16.56 24.80
N PRO A 169 -30.03 -16.15 25.17
CA PRO A 169 -29.07 -15.61 24.21
C PRO A 169 -28.87 -16.63 23.09
N ARG A 170 -29.09 -16.22 21.84
CA ARG A 170 -28.81 -17.07 20.67
C ARG A 170 -27.37 -17.56 20.79
N ARG A 171 -27.20 -18.86 21.08
CA ARG A 171 -25.92 -19.57 20.95
C ARG A 171 -25.35 -19.20 19.59
N SER A 172 -24.10 -18.74 19.57
CA SER A 172 -23.46 -18.24 18.36
C SER A 172 -23.62 -19.26 17.22
N LEU A 173 -24.07 -18.77 16.06
CA LEU A 173 -24.23 -19.53 14.81
C LEU A 173 -22.92 -20.12 14.26
N ALA A 174 -21.82 -20.08 15.01
CA ALA A 174 -20.53 -20.64 14.65
C ALA A 174 -20.53 -22.18 14.53
N GLN A 175 -21.61 -22.87 14.93
CA GLN A 175 -21.74 -24.33 14.80
C GLN A 175 -22.81 -24.79 13.78
N ALA A 176 -23.48 -23.89 13.05
CA ALA A 176 -24.58 -24.25 12.16
C ALA A 176 -24.22 -24.32 10.66
N SER A 177 -22.93 -24.39 10.30
CA SER A 177 -22.46 -24.34 8.90
C SER A 177 -21.89 -25.66 8.36
N THR A 178 -22.40 -26.82 8.78
CA THR A 178 -21.92 -28.13 8.27
C THR A 178 -23.03 -28.97 7.64
N GLN A 179 -23.86 -28.36 6.80
CA GLN A 179 -24.68 -29.10 5.84
C GLN A 179 -25.09 -28.17 4.70
N ILE A 180 -24.25 -28.09 3.66
CA ILE A 180 -24.66 -27.60 2.35
C ILE A 180 -24.49 -28.77 1.40
N MET A 181 -25.62 -29.16 0.80
CA MET A 181 -25.75 -30.16 -0.24
C MET A 181 -24.75 -29.92 -1.37
N GLU A 182 -23.97 -30.95 -1.67
CA GLU A 182 -23.25 -31.09 -2.93
C GLU A 182 -24.30 -31.21 -4.04
N THR A 183 -24.38 -30.18 -4.89
CA THR A 183 -25.20 -30.21 -6.10
C THR A 183 -24.22 -30.40 -7.25
N GLU A 184 -24.14 -31.63 -7.76
CA GLU A 184 -23.37 -31.98 -8.94
C GLU A 184 -23.78 -31.08 -10.11
N SER A 185 -22.85 -30.23 -10.55
CA SER A 185 -23.05 -29.33 -11.69
C SER A 185 -22.18 -29.83 -12.83
N ASP A 186 -22.88 -30.30 -13.85
CA ASP A 186 -22.37 -30.88 -15.09
C ASP A 186 -21.36 -29.95 -15.78
N SER A 187 -20.17 -30.46 -16.06
CA SER A 187 -19.02 -29.72 -16.58
C SER A 187 -19.12 -29.52 -18.09
N SER A 188 -20.04 -28.69 -18.55
CA SER A 188 -19.96 -28.13 -19.89
C SER A 188 -18.77 -27.17 -19.95
N GLN A 189 -17.79 -27.46 -20.80
CA GLN A 189 -16.60 -26.64 -21.06
C GLN A 189 -17.00 -25.17 -21.22
N SER A 190 -16.85 -24.40 -20.14
CA SER A 190 -17.23 -22.99 -20.14
C SER A 190 -16.26 -22.24 -21.03
N ALA A 191 -16.80 -21.35 -21.86
CA ALA A 191 -16.02 -20.43 -22.68
C ALA A 191 -14.81 -19.87 -21.91
N PRO A 192 -13.65 -19.69 -22.58
CA PRO A 192 -12.42 -19.25 -21.94
C PRO A 192 -12.66 -17.94 -21.20
N CYS A 193 -12.77 -18.04 -19.88
CA CYS A 193 -12.92 -16.88 -19.02
C CYS A 193 -11.52 -16.34 -18.70
N VAL A 194 -11.39 -15.01 -18.64
CA VAL A 194 -10.14 -14.30 -18.31
C VAL A 194 -9.64 -14.64 -16.89
N GLY A 195 -10.36 -15.49 -16.16
CA GLY A 195 -10.11 -15.92 -14.79
C GLY A 195 -10.28 -14.79 -13.78
N PHE A 196 -9.74 -15.02 -12.59
CA PHE A 196 -9.86 -14.13 -11.44
C PHE A 196 -8.47 -13.70 -10.99
N TYR A 197 -8.35 -12.42 -10.69
CA TYR A 197 -7.09 -11.84 -10.24
C TYR A 197 -7.26 -11.24 -8.86
N ARG A 198 -6.19 -11.31 -8.08
CA ARG A 198 -6.04 -10.48 -6.87
C ARG A 198 -4.66 -9.89 -6.84
N VAL A 199 -4.59 -8.66 -6.36
CA VAL A 199 -3.33 -8.00 -6.03
C VAL A 199 -3.35 -7.71 -4.55
N VAL A 200 -2.31 -8.15 -3.87
CA VAL A 200 -2.12 -8.02 -2.43
C VAL A 200 -0.87 -7.22 -2.19
N LYS A 201 -0.92 -6.25 -1.29
CA LYS A 201 0.28 -5.54 -0.84
C LYS A 201 1.10 -6.47 0.06
N THR A 202 2.36 -6.65 -0.26
CA THR A 202 3.31 -7.45 0.54
C THR A 202 4.14 -6.57 1.46
N GLY A 203 4.58 -7.15 2.57
CA GLY A 203 5.36 -6.47 3.60
C GLY A 203 4.55 -6.15 4.86
N VAL A 204 5.23 -5.50 5.80
CA VAL A 204 4.64 -5.04 7.07
C VAL A 204 4.18 -3.61 6.89
N SER A 205 2.90 -3.34 7.16
CA SER A 205 2.35 -1.99 7.15
C SER A 205 1.65 -1.70 8.47
N PHE A 206 1.94 -0.54 9.04
CA PHE A 206 1.25 -0.03 10.22
C PHE A 206 0.11 0.88 9.77
N PHE A 207 -1.11 0.57 10.17
CA PHE A 207 -2.23 1.48 9.96
C PHE A 207 -2.24 2.58 11.01
N GLY A 208 -2.50 3.81 10.58
CA GLY A 208 -2.69 4.95 11.49
C GLY A 208 -1.41 5.55 12.08
N VAL A 209 -0.22 5.02 11.76
CA VAL A 209 1.06 5.65 12.14
C VAL A 209 1.61 6.36 10.92
N THR A 210 1.52 7.70 10.92
CA THR A 210 2.13 8.54 9.88
C THR A 210 3.56 8.93 10.27
N ASN A 211 4.37 9.32 9.28
CA ASN A 211 5.71 9.87 9.56
C ASN A 211 5.59 11.07 10.52
N GLY A 212 6.30 11.00 11.64
CA GLY A 212 6.29 12.04 12.68
C GLY A 212 5.27 11.84 13.80
N THR A 213 4.45 10.78 13.76
CA THR A 213 3.58 10.44 14.90
C THR A 213 4.45 10.00 16.09
N VAL A 214 4.41 10.77 17.18
CA VAL A 214 5.03 10.38 18.45
C VAL A 214 4.04 9.55 19.24
N LEU A 215 4.36 8.27 19.45
CA LEU A 215 3.58 7.36 20.27
C LEU A 215 4.10 7.41 21.71
N SER A 216 3.23 7.66 22.68
CA SER A 216 3.57 7.63 24.10
C SER A 216 2.61 6.71 24.87
N GLY A 217 3.13 6.10 25.94
CA GLY A 217 2.36 5.14 26.74
C GLY A 217 2.10 3.81 26.02
N ARG A 218 0.99 3.14 26.39
CA ARG A 218 0.57 1.88 25.78
C ARG A 218 -0.29 2.17 24.57
N VAL A 219 0.24 1.89 23.37
CA VAL A 219 -0.48 2.10 22.11
C VAL A 219 -0.76 0.76 21.44
N THR A 220 -2.01 0.53 21.08
CA THR A 220 -2.41 -0.61 20.25
C THR A 220 -2.20 -0.24 18.78
N LEU A 221 -1.23 -0.88 18.13
CA LEU A 221 -0.94 -0.65 16.72
C LEU A 221 -1.56 -1.75 15.86
N PRO A 222 -2.49 -1.43 14.94
CA PRO A 222 -2.91 -2.37 13.92
C PRO A 222 -1.75 -2.59 12.94
N VAL A 223 -1.22 -3.81 12.93
CA VAL A 223 -0.19 -4.26 12.00
C VAL A 223 -0.86 -5.17 10.98
N GLU A 224 -0.70 -4.85 9.70
CA GLU A 224 -1.03 -5.75 8.61
C GLU A 224 0.27 -6.31 8.03
N ILE A 225 0.31 -7.62 7.86
CA ILE A 225 1.47 -8.28 7.29
C ILE A 225 1.01 -9.16 6.14
N GLY A 226 1.43 -8.79 4.93
CA GLY A 226 1.22 -9.59 3.74
C GLY A 226 2.42 -10.50 3.51
N PHE A 227 2.21 -11.82 3.64
CA PHE A 227 3.19 -12.84 3.27
C PHE A 227 2.78 -13.58 2.01
N THR A 228 3.77 -14.06 1.27
CA THR A 228 3.56 -15.13 0.29
C THR A 228 3.27 -16.45 1.00
N SER A 229 2.49 -17.33 0.38
CA SER A 229 2.24 -18.67 0.91
C SER A 229 3.55 -19.40 1.24
N GLY A 230 3.64 -19.97 2.43
CA GLY A 230 4.82 -20.75 2.88
C GLY A 230 5.79 -19.98 3.79
N LEU A 231 5.61 -18.68 4.00
CA LEU A 231 6.38 -17.93 5.00
C LEU A 231 5.68 -17.95 6.36
N THR A 232 6.38 -18.43 7.38
CA THR A 232 5.99 -18.29 8.78
C THR A 232 6.65 -17.07 9.39
N LEU A 233 5.87 -16.16 9.96
CA LEU A 233 6.41 -15.08 10.78
C LEU A 233 6.96 -15.66 12.08
N ALA A 234 8.29 -15.80 12.18
CA ALA A 234 8.93 -16.35 13.37
C ALA A 234 8.77 -15.43 14.59
N ALA A 235 8.96 -14.12 14.40
CA ALA A 235 8.76 -13.11 15.43
C ALA A 235 8.65 -11.71 14.79
N LEU A 236 7.93 -10.80 15.47
CA LEU A 236 7.93 -9.37 15.17
C LEU A 236 8.59 -8.65 16.35
N TYR A 237 9.72 -8.01 16.11
CA TYR A 237 10.41 -7.20 17.11
C TYR A 237 10.19 -5.72 16.82
N ALA A 238 9.75 -4.98 17.83
CA ALA A 238 9.73 -3.52 17.79
C ALA A 238 10.93 -3.01 18.62
N THR A 239 11.77 -2.18 18.00
CA THR A 239 12.88 -1.52 18.71
C THR A 239 12.61 -0.03 18.74
N SER A 240 12.72 0.59 19.93
CA SER A 240 12.74 2.05 20.02
C SER A 240 14.15 2.51 19.65
N GLY A 241 14.38 2.80 18.37
CA GLY A 241 15.63 3.42 17.94
C GLY A 241 15.67 4.87 18.40
N SER A 242 16.24 5.15 19.57
CA SER A 242 16.90 6.46 19.73
C SER A 242 18.11 6.40 18.82
N ASP A 243 18.09 7.15 17.72
CA ASP A 243 19.20 7.20 16.77
C ASP A 243 20.54 7.24 17.52
N PRO A 244 21.36 6.17 17.45
CA PRO A 244 22.63 6.14 18.16
C PRO A 244 23.57 7.23 17.63
N ALA A 245 23.37 7.73 16.40
CA ALA A 245 24.15 8.82 15.83
C ALA A 245 23.89 10.17 16.52
N GLN A 246 22.73 10.38 17.17
CA GLN A 246 22.46 11.61 17.92
C GLN A 246 23.09 11.66 19.32
N ARG A 247 23.63 10.55 19.83
CA ARG A 247 24.27 10.54 21.17
C ARG A 247 25.73 11.03 21.18
N HIS A 248 26.38 11.15 20.03
CA HIS A 248 27.80 11.50 19.97
C HIS A 248 28.10 13.00 19.79
N SER A 249 27.11 13.87 19.56
CA SER A 249 27.35 15.31 19.37
C SER A 249 27.24 16.17 20.64
N ARG A 250 27.05 15.56 21.83
CA ARG A 250 26.93 16.29 23.11
C ARG A 250 28.01 15.98 24.15
N ALA A 251 29.20 15.56 23.71
CA ALA A 251 30.38 15.59 24.56
C ALA A 251 30.94 17.03 24.59
N ARG A 252 30.60 17.76 25.67
CA ARG A 252 31.22 19.05 26.04
C ARG A 252 32.74 18.89 26.16
N PRO A 253 33.57 19.68 25.44
CA PRO A 253 34.93 19.96 25.85
C PRO A 253 34.91 21.25 26.66
N GLY A 254 34.93 21.10 27.99
CA GLY A 254 35.11 22.20 28.94
C GLY A 254 36.20 21.81 29.93
N VAL A 255 37.45 21.74 29.46
CA VAL A 255 38.61 21.76 30.36
C VAL A 255 39.52 22.91 29.92
N ARG A 256 39.53 23.89 30.81
CA ARG A 256 40.28 25.15 30.79
C ARG A 256 41.76 24.84 30.97
N GLY A 257 42.55 25.00 29.90
CA GLY A 257 44.01 25.00 29.95
C GLY A 257 44.53 26.43 29.77
N THR A 258 44.98 27.03 30.86
CA THR A 258 45.83 28.23 30.87
C THR A 258 47.23 27.83 30.43
N GLY A 259 47.78 28.43 29.37
CA GLY A 259 49.17 28.20 28.99
C GLY A 259 49.55 28.76 27.63
N GLU A 260 50.11 29.97 27.67
CA GLU A 260 51.18 30.48 26.80
C GLU A 260 50.94 30.75 25.29
N ARG A 261 51.10 32.04 24.97
CA ARG A 261 51.44 32.58 23.63
C ARG A 261 52.76 31.95 23.15
N PRO A 262 52.95 31.82 21.83
CA PRO A 262 53.78 32.84 21.18
C PRO A 262 53.19 33.36 19.87
N ALA A 263 53.69 34.55 19.54
CA ALA A 263 53.43 35.31 18.35
C ALA A 263 53.93 34.60 17.08
N ALA A 264 53.24 34.83 15.96
CA ALA A 264 53.74 35.62 14.84
C ALA A 264 53.18 35.11 13.50
N SER A 265 52.70 36.08 12.70
CA SER A 265 52.88 36.12 11.24
C SER A 265 52.06 35.12 10.40
N ARG A 266 51.45 35.44 9.24
CA ARG A 266 51.33 36.64 8.39
C ARG A 266 50.56 36.15 7.13
N LEU A 267 49.89 37.07 6.42
CA LEU A 267 49.27 36.93 5.08
C LEU A 267 48.02 36.01 5.00
N GLY A 268 46.89 36.37 4.38
CA GLY A 268 46.57 37.44 3.44
C GLY A 268 45.81 36.85 2.25
N HIS A 269 44.51 37.17 2.12
CA HIS A 269 43.58 37.05 0.97
C HIS A 269 42.18 36.92 1.58
N ASP A 270 41.23 37.86 1.53
CA ASP A 270 40.75 38.82 0.54
C ASP A 270 40.25 38.23 -0.79
N SER A 271 39.12 38.79 -1.24
CA SER A 271 38.16 38.41 -2.31
C SER A 271 37.21 37.25 -1.94
N GLY A 272 35.88 37.39 -1.91
CA GLY A 272 34.99 38.37 -2.53
C GLY A 272 34.03 37.63 -3.45
N SER A 273 32.74 37.59 -3.12
CA SER A 273 31.59 37.54 -4.06
C SER A 273 30.29 37.25 -3.30
N GLU A 274 29.68 38.35 -2.87
CA GLU A 274 28.27 38.44 -2.52
C GLU A 274 27.47 38.34 -3.82
N TRP A 275 26.67 37.28 -3.96
CA TRP A 275 25.76 37.10 -5.09
C TRP A 275 24.34 37.39 -4.61
N ASP A 276 23.85 38.57 -4.97
CA ASP A 276 22.47 39.03 -4.82
C ASP A 276 21.74 38.89 -6.16
N PRO A 277 20.68 38.06 -6.26
CA PRO A 277 19.76 38.09 -7.39
C PRO A 277 18.41 38.66 -6.94
N SER A 278 18.38 39.90 -6.47
CA SER A 278 17.17 40.71 -6.32
C SER A 278 17.07 41.73 -7.46
N SER A 279 16.93 41.28 -8.70
CA SER A 279 16.49 42.16 -9.80
C SER A 279 15.93 41.37 -10.98
N GLU A 280 14.60 41.23 -11.03
CA GLU A 280 13.91 41.23 -12.33
C GLU A 280 12.49 41.78 -12.17
N LEU A 281 12.41 43.11 -12.22
CA LEU A 281 11.22 43.86 -12.56
C LEU A 281 10.99 43.76 -14.07
N GLY A 282 10.10 42.86 -14.50
CA GLY A 282 9.60 42.78 -15.87
C GLY A 282 8.25 43.50 -16.00
N ARG A 283 8.28 44.71 -16.59
CA ARG A 283 7.10 45.48 -17.00
C ARG A 283 6.47 44.95 -18.29
N GLY A 284 5.14 44.89 -18.31
CA GLY A 284 4.26 45.25 -19.45
C GLY A 284 3.81 44.14 -20.41
N PRO A 285 2.89 44.41 -21.37
CA PRO A 285 2.12 45.66 -21.60
C PRO A 285 0.59 45.47 -21.72
N ARG A 286 -0.10 46.61 -21.56
CA ARG A 286 -1.40 47.07 -22.12
C ARG A 286 -2.62 46.15 -22.11
#